data_AF-A0A818R1P4-F1
#
_entry.id   AF-A0A818R1P4-F1
#
_cell.length_a   1.000
_cell.length_b   1.000
_cell.length_c   1.000
_cell.angle_alpha   90.00
_cell.angle_beta   90.00
_cell.angle_gamma   90.00
#
_symmetry.space_group_name_H-M   'P 1'
#
loop_
_entity.id
_entity.type
_entity.pdbx_description
1 polymer ?
#
loop_
_entity_poly.entity_id
_entity_poly.type
_entity_poly.pdbx_seq_one_letter_code
_entity_poly.pdbx_strand_id
1 'polypeptide(L)'
;MMIVRAAYDLTQGTELFLTYADILLQYEERTKCLDKHKFICTCTLCELDRAEPAAIRRKRKLLLDKYQEKYRFIMLEQINQNPKKAIGDMLKMVTNIENTYKESGREKYRLGLIEPLMAL
;
A
#
# COMPACT_ATOMS: atom_id res chain seq x y z
N MET A 1 16.11 4.17 22.15
CA MET A 1 15.30 2.97 22.46
C MET A 1 14.51 2.61 21.23
N MET A 2 14.57 1.36 20.76
CA MET A 2 13.79 0.87 19.62
C MET A 2 12.63 0.02 20.14
N ILE A 3 11.40 0.32 19.72
CA ILE A 3 10.20 -0.43 20.09
C ILE A 3 9.76 -1.21 18.87
N VAL A 4 9.61 -2.53 19.01
CA VAL A 4 9.07 -3.42 17.97
C VAL A 4 7.71 -3.93 18.44
N ARG A 5 6.69 -3.84 17.58
CA ARG A 5 5.31 -4.25 17.87
C ARG A 5 4.85 -5.27 16.84
N ALA A 6 4.07 -6.24 17.27
CA ALA A 6 3.40 -7.16 16.35
C ALA A 6 2.26 -6.43 15.62
N ALA A 7 2.19 -6.57 14.30
CA ALA A 7 1.12 -5.99 13.46
C ALA A 7 -0.04 -6.97 13.17
N TYR A 8 0.08 -8.21 13.63
CA TYR A 8 -0.89 -9.30 13.50
C TYR A 8 -0.64 -10.35 14.60
N ASP A 9 -1.57 -11.30 14.75
CA ASP A 9 -1.48 -12.33 15.77
C ASP A 9 -0.38 -13.35 15.39
N LEU A 10 0.48 -13.70 16.35
CA LEU A 10 1.65 -14.56 16.14
C LEU A 10 1.51 -15.85 16.96
N THR A 11 1.76 -17.00 16.35
CA THR A 11 1.87 -18.28 17.07
C THR A 11 3.31 -18.53 17.50
N GLN A 12 3.50 -19.33 18.54
CA GLN A 12 4.84 -19.70 19.01
C GLN A 12 5.64 -20.39 17.88
N GLY A 13 6.90 -19.98 17.72
CA GLY A 13 7.79 -20.49 16.66
C GLY A 13 7.66 -19.76 15.32
N THR A 14 6.75 -18.79 15.19
CA THR A 14 6.66 -17.95 13.99
C THR A 14 7.89 -17.06 13.86
N GLU A 15 8.52 -17.06 12.68
CA GLU A 15 9.61 -16.14 12.34
C GLU A 15 9.08 -14.70 12.31
N LEU A 16 9.82 -13.78 12.94
CA LEU A 16 9.46 -12.37 12.99
C LEU A 16 10.07 -11.64 11.79
N PHE A 17 9.22 -10.98 11.00
CA PHE A 17 9.66 -10.19 9.86
C PHE A 17 9.53 -8.69 10.13
N LEU A 18 10.55 -7.94 9.72
CA LEU A 18 10.55 -6.47 9.69
C LEU A 18 10.80 -6.03 8.26
N THR A 19 10.09 -4.99 7.81
CA THR A 19 10.28 -4.48 6.46
C THR A 19 11.54 -3.61 6.36
N TYR A 20 12.41 -3.89 5.38
CA TYR A 20 13.55 -3.04 5.05
C TYR A 20 13.22 -1.90 4.08
N ALA A 21 12.06 -1.99 3.43
CA ALA A 21 11.56 -1.01 2.49
C ALA A 21 10.27 -0.39 3.03
N ASP A 22 9.98 0.83 2.64
CA ASP A 22 8.69 1.46 2.92
C ASP A 22 7.57 0.62 2.25
N ILE A 23 6.52 0.33 3.02
CA ILE A 23 5.39 -0.53 2.61
C ILE A 23 4.56 0.08 1.47
N LEU A 24 4.68 1.39 1.25
CA LEU A 24 3.98 2.12 0.19
C LEU A 24 4.74 2.10 -1.14
N LEU A 25 5.99 1.60 -1.17
CA LEU A 25 6.77 1.50 -2.40
C LEU A 25 6.21 0.45 -3.35
N GLN A 26 6.19 0.79 -4.63
CA GLN A 26 5.81 -0.13 -5.68
C GLN A 26 6.87 -1.21 -5.89
N TYR A 27 6.50 -2.28 -6.60
CA TYR A 27 7.35 -3.44 -6.83
C TYR A 27 8.78 -3.06 -7.26
N GLU A 28 8.93 -2.27 -8.32
CA GLU A 28 10.23 -1.89 -8.87
C GLU A 28 11.06 -1.02 -7.91
N GLU A 29 10.41 -0.14 -7.16
CA GLU A 29 11.04 0.73 -6.16
C GLU A 29 11.49 -0.09 -4.94
N ARG A 30 10.64 -1.04 -4.52
CA ARG A 30 10.91 -1.97 -3.42
C ARG A 30 12.05 -2.91 -3.77
N THR A 31 12.09 -3.49 -4.98
CA THR A 31 13.21 -4.34 -5.41
C THR A 31 14.52 -3.56 -5.42
N LYS A 32 14.51 -2.33 -5.95
CA LYS A 32 15.70 -1.47 -5.95
C LYS A 32 16.18 -1.13 -4.54
N CYS A 33 15.27 -0.93 -3.59
CA CYS A 33 15.61 -0.71 -2.18
C CYS A 33 16.31 -1.93 -1.57
N LEU A 34 15.91 -3.13 -1.97
CA LEU A 34 16.41 -4.39 -1.45
C LEU A 34 17.73 -4.84 -2.08
N ASP A 35 18.12 -4.33 -3.25
CA ASP A 35 19.37 -4.68 -3.95
C ASP A 35 20.63 -4.51 -3.08
N LYS A 36 20.62 -3.54 -2.14
CA LYS A 36 21.73 -3.32 -1.20
C LYS A 36 21.95 -4.49 -0.24
N HIS A 37 20.92 -5.30 0.00
CA HIS A 37 20.95 -6.47 0.88
C HIS A 37 21.29 -7.77 0.15
N LYS A 38 21.53 -7.73 -1.17
CA LYS A 38 22.01 -8.87 -1.99
C LYS A 38 21.12 -10.13 -1.92
N PHE A 39 19.81 -9.95 -1.80
CA PHE A 39 18.84 -11.03 -1.91
C PHE A 39 17.68 -10.65 -2.84
N ILE A 40 16.96 -11.65 -3.33
CA ILE A 40 15.72 -11.46 -4.09
C ILE A 40 14.55 -11.79 -3.16
N CYS A 41 13.68 -10.80 -2.91
CA CYS A 41 12.50 -11.04 -2.07
C CYS A 41 11.49 -11.94 -2.79
N THR A 42 11.05 -12.97 -2.08
CA THR A 42 10.06 -13.97 -2.51
C THR A 42 8.83 -13.98 -1.60
N CYS A 43 8.56 -12.89 -0.88
CA CYS A 43 7.31 -12.80 -0.12
C CYS A 43 6.11 -12.81 -1.07
N THR A 44 4.94 -13.21 -0.55
CA THR A 44 3.69 -13.32 -1.31
C THR A 44 3.39 -12.06 -2.14
N LEU A 45 3.62 -10.85 -1.58
CA LEU A 45 3.44 -9.60 -2.32
C LEU A 45 4.37 -9.48 -3.54
N CYS A 46 5.65 -9.82 -3.37
CA CYS A 46 6.62 -9.78 -4.47
C CYS A 46 6.33 -10.83 -5.54
N GLU A 47 5.84 -12.01 -5.16
CA GLU A 47 5.43 -13.05 -6.11
C GLU A 47 4.20 -12.63 -6.92
N LEU A 48 3.18 -12.10 -6.25
CA LEU A 48 1.98 -11.57 -6.90
C LEU A 48 2.33 -10.43 -7.87
N ASP A 49 3.11 -9.44 -7.41
CA ASP A 49 3.53 -8.34 -8.27
C ASP A 49 4.36 -8.85 -9.46
N ARG A 50 5.25 -9.83 -9.27
CA ARG A 50 6.07 -10.42 -10.34
C ARG A 50 5.24 -11.18 -11.37
N ALA A 51 4.19 -11.87 -10.94
CA ALA A 51 3.27 -12.57 -11.82
C ALA A 51 2.33 -11.64 -12.61
N GLU A 52 2.17 -10.39 -12.16
CA GLU A 52 1.35 -9.40 -12.86
C GLU A 52 2.10 -8.73 -14.03
N PRO A 53 1.42 -8.48 -15.17
CA PRO A 53 2.04 -7.78 -16.29
C PRO A 53 2.51 -6.37 -15.88
N ALA A 54 3.72 -5.99 -16.31
CA ALA A 54 4.30 -4.69 -16.00
C ALA A 54 3.38 -3.50 -16.43
N ALA A 55 2.61 -3.66 -17.50
CA ALA A 55 1.63 -2.67 -17.94
C ALA A 55 0.55 -2.36 -16.88
N ILE A 56 0.09 -3.40 -16.15
CA ILE A 56 -0.90 -3.24 -15.07
C ILE A 56 -0.28 -2.52 -13.88
N ARG A 57 0.96 -2.87 -13.49
CA ARG A 57 1.70 -2.18 -12.43
C ARG A 57 1.92 -0.70 -12.76
N ARG A 58 2.33 -0.39 -14.00
CA ARG A 58 2.48 0.99 -14.47
C ARG A 58 1.17 1.76 -14.46
N LYS A 59 0.07 1.13 -14.88
CA LYS A 59 -1.28 1.73 -14.81
C LYS A 59 -1.64 2.10 -13.36
N ARG A 60 -1.36 1.22 -12.40
CA ARG A 60 -1.55 1.50 -10.97
C ARG A 60 -0.74 2.71 -10.49
N LYS A 61 0.53 2.78 -10.87
CA LYS A 61 1.38 3.95 -10.56
C LYS A 61 0.79 5.25 -11.07
N LEU A 62 0.40 5.28 -12.34
CA LEU A 62 -0.18 6.49 -12.93
C LEU A 62 -1.48 6.92 -12.23
N LEU A 63 -2.33 5.97 -11.82
CA LEU A 63 -3.53 6.27 -11.05
C LEU A 63 -3.18 6.83 -9.66
N LEU A 64 -2.24 6.19 -8.95
CA LEU A 64 -1.80 6.64 -7.63
C LEU A 64 -1.20 8.04 -7.67
N ASP A 65 -0.26 8.30 -8.59
CA ASP A 65 0.39 9.61 -8.74
C ASP A 65 -0.67 10.69 -9.04
N LYS A 66 -1.57 10.42 -9.99
CA LYS A 66 -2.68 11.32 -10.34
C LYS A 66 -3.58 11.62 -9.13
N TYR A 67 -3.90 10.62 -8.33
CA TYR A 67 -4.76 10.82 -7.17
C TYR A 67 -4.03 11.51 -6.03
N GLN A 68 -2.77 11.18 -5.75
CA GLN A 68 -1.96 11.90 -4.76
C GLN A 68 -1.89 13.39 -5.07
N GLU A 69 -1.68 13.77 -6.34
CA GLU A 69 -1.74 15.17 -6.76
C GLU A 69 -3.13 15.78 -6.51
N LYS A 70 -4.21 15.10 -6.93
CA LYS A 70 -5.58 15.58 -6.70
C LYS A 70 -5.88 15.75 -5.19
N TYR A 71 -5.44 14.82 -4.35
CA TYR A 71 -5.60 14.89 -2.89
C TYR A 71 -4.84 16.07 -2.29
N ARG A 72 -3.59 16.28 -2.70
CA ARG A 72 -2.71 17.34 -2.16
C ARG A 72 -3.27 18.74 -2.39
N PHE A 73 -3.94 18.97 -3.52
CA PHE A 73 -4.33 20.31 -3.95
C PHE A 73 -5.81 20.63 -3.83
N ILE A 74 -6.70 19.64 -3.95
CA ILE A 74 -8.12 19.91 -4.25
C ILE A 74 -9.06 19.46 -3.12
N MET A 75 -8.65 18.48 -2.30
CA MET A 75 -9.63 17.78 -1.46
C MET A 75 -9.94 18.46 -0.14
N LEU A 76 -8.99 19.12 0.53
CA LEU A 76 -9.24 19.77 1.82
C LEU A 76 -10.32 20.86 1.70
N GLU A 77 -10.29 21.65 0.63
CA GLU A 77 -11.28 22.70 0.38
C GLU A 77 -12.63 22.12 -0.05
N GLN A 78 -12.63 21.09 -0.91
CA GLN A 78 -13.85 20.44 -1.39
C GLN A 78 -14.57 19.62 -0.32
N ILE A 79 -13.83 19.04 0.64
CA ILE A 79 -14.42 18.32 1.79
C ILE A 79 -15.28 19.29 2.62
N ASN A 80 -14.79 20.50 2.85
CA ASN A 80 -15.52 21.51 3.61
C ASN A 80 -16.74 22.05 2.86
N GLN A 81 -16.65 22.20 1.52
CA GLN A 81 -17.73 22.74 0.70
C GLN A 81 -18.81 21.70 0.35
N ASN A 82 -18.43 20.46 0.03
CA ASN A 82 -19.36 19.39 -0.34
C ASN A 82 -18.79 18.01 0.04
N PRO A 83 -18.95 17.59 1.31
CA PRO A 83 -18.36 16.37 1.81
C PRO A 83 -18.89 15.13 1.10
N LYS A 84 -20.18 15.09 0.74
CA LYS A 84 -20.78 13.94 0.04
C LYS A 84 -20.16 13.70 -1.34
N LYS A 85 -19.94 14.79 -2.10
CA LYS A 85 -19.27 14.70 -3.41
C LYS A 85 -17.81 14.29 -3.25
N ALA A 86 -17.10 14.88 -2.28
CA ALA A 86 -15.71 14.53 -1.99
C ALA A 86 -15.56 13.04 -1.66
N ILE A 87 -16.38 12.50 -0.76
CA ILE A 87 -16.41 11.07 -0.43
C ILE A 87 -16.72 10.22 -1.68
N GLY A 88 -17.71 10.60 -2.49
CA GLY A 88 -18.04 9.89 -3.73
C GLY A 88 -16.87 9.85 -4.73
N ASP A 89 -16.10 10.94 -4.83
CA ASP A 89 -14.89 10.99 -5.64
C ASP A 89 -13.78 10.11 -5.06
N MET A 90 -13.57 10.11 -3.73
CA MET A 90 -12.60 9.23 -3.06
C MET A 90 -12.91 7.76 -3.32
N LEU A 91 -14.17 7.35 -3.16
CA LEU A 91 -14.62 5.98 -3.43
C LEU A 91 -14.31 5.57 -4.87
N LYS A 92 -14.61 6.44 -5.85
CA LYS A 92 -14.25 6.18 -7.25
C LYS A 92 -12.75 6.02 -7.46
N MET A 93 -11.92 6.81 -6.78
CA MET A 93 -10.46 6.67 -6.87
C MET A 93 -9.99 5.31 -6.34
N VAL A 94 -10.50 4.91 -5.18
CA VAL A 94 -10.20 3.60 -4.57
C VAL A 94 -10.66 2.47 -5.49
N THR A 95 -11.91 2.48 -5.95
CA THR A 95 -12.44 1.46 -6.87
C THR A 95 -11.64 1.38 -8.17
N ASN A 96 -11.21 2.51 -8.72
CA ASN A 96 -10.38 2.53 -9.93
C ASN A 96 -9.02 1.83 -9.72
N ILE A 97 -8.43 1.93 -8.52
CA ILE A 97 -7.21 1.21 -8.18
C ILE A 97 -7.53 -0.26 -7.92
N GLU A 98 -8.58 -0.57 -7.15
CA GLU A 98 -8.97 -1.94 -6.83
C GLU A 98 -9.21 -2.78 -8.09
N ASN A 99 -9.90 -2.20 -9.09
CA ASN A 99 -10.16 -2.83 -10.40
C ASN A 99 -8.90 -3.14 -11.22
N THR A 100 -7.72 -2.70 -10.79
CA THR A 100 -6.44 -3.09 -11.42
C THR A 100 -5.82 -4.35 -10.83
N TYR A 101 -6.31 -4.80 -9.67
CA TYR A 101 -5.85 -6.03 -9.02
C TYR A 101 -6.72 -7.21 -9.45
N LYS A 102 -6.12 -8.40 -9.50
CA LYS A 102 -6.88 -9.66 -9.51
C LYS A 102 -7.30 -9.97 -8.07
N GLU A 103 -8.55 -10.38 -7.84
CA GLU A 103 -9.16 -10.54 -6.50
C GLU A 103 -8.48 -11.58 -5.59
N SER A 104 -7.56 -12.40 -6.09
CA SER A 104 -7.01 -13.53 -5.34
C SER A 104 -5.84 -13.16 -4.42
N GLY A 105 -5.94 -13.57 -3.14
CA GLY A 105 -4.78 -13.86 -2.29
C GLY A 105 -4.15 -12.68 -1.53
N ARG A 106 -4.83 -11.54 -1.41
CA ARG A 106 -4.33 -10.39 -0.62
C ARG A 106 -4.94 -10.40 0.78
N GLU A 107 -4.11 -10.66 1.79
CA GLU A 107 -4.52 -10.50 3.19
C GLU A 107 -4.75 -9.03 3.53
N LYS A 108 -5.79 -8.76 4.34
CA LYS A 108 -6.06 -7.42 4.85
C LYS A 108 -5.18 -7.16 6.07
N TYR A 109 -4.17 -6.31 5.93
CA TYR A 109 -3.38 -5.84 7.07
C TYR A 109 -4.23 -4.98 8.01
N ARG A 110 -3.99 -5.12 9.33
CA ARG A 110 -4.57 -4.24 10.35
C ARG A 110 -3.80 -2.91 10.37
N LEU A 111 -4.09 -2.02 9.42
CA LEU A 111 -3.37 -0.73 9.25
C LEU A 111 -3.28 0.09 10.54
N GLY A 112 -4.31 0.05 11.39
CA GLY A 112 -4.31 0.75 12.69
C GLY A 112 -3.24 0.27 13.69
N LEU A 113 -2.64 -0.90 13.46
CA LEU A 113 -1.51 -1.39 14.26
C LEU A 113 -0.15 -0.97 13.68
N ILE A 114 -0.10 -0.63 12.39
CA ILE A 114 1.10 -0.17 11.69
C ILE A 114 1.33 1.32 11.96
N GLU A 115 0.26 2.11 12.03
CA GLU A 115 0.30 3.54 12.38
C GLU A 115 -0.57 3.83 13.62
N PRO A 116 -0.02 3.70 14.84
CA PRO A 116 -0.77 3.90 16.08
C PRO A 116 -1.37 5.31 16.22
N LEU A 117 -0.78 6.31 15.56
CA LEU A 117 -1.26 7.70 15.55
C LEU A 117 -2.48 7.93 14.65
N MET A 118 -2.80 7.00 13.74
CA MET A 118 -4.02 7.04 12.93
C MET A 118 -5.17 6.22 13.53
N ALA A 119 -4.97 5.62 14.71
CA ALA A 119 -5.98 4.86 15.46
C ALA A 119 -6.63 5.68 16.60
N LEU A 120 -6.30 6.97 16.70
CA LEU A 120 -6.90 7.98 17.59
C LEU A 120 -7.70 8.98 16.75
#